data_AF-A0A290MQB2-F1
#
_entry.id   AF-A0A290MQB2-F1
#
_cell.length_a   1.000
_cell.length_b   1.000
_cell.length_c   1.000
_cell.angle_alpha   90.00
_cell.angle_beta   90.00
_cell.angle_gamma   90.00
#
_symmetry.space_group_name_H-M   'P 1'
#
loop_
_entity.id
_entity.type
_entity.pdbx_description
1 polymer ?
#
loop_
_entity_poly.entity_id
_entity_poly.type
_entity_poly.pdbx_seq_one_letter_code
_entity_poly.pdbx_strand_id
1 'polypeptide(L)'
;MIRPLFSPEMLMKARTYAFYGSVLGLVLFCRWTSQPVSDDGGPSFGWAILIMIGAGWLLSQDWLERLLGRFNAPTRGEWRTARAARLRLLLPFPCMIVLLIWAGQTGWSLWTMADLPRFVGLVAVTLLLSALAIRNTLQIWRARVELRVSEAGVFAQAWRRTYSWDEIAFAVQPGGPRELRLVLTDAAAQAAGRSALLTAPLAPTGLFPNEALAALRAVQPDLPIEPWTSNGVVLPIRGATDLPDVSKVGTYG
;
A
#
# COMPACT_ATOMS: atom_id res chain seq x y z
N MET A 1 -14.32 -20.58 -11.31
CA MET A 1 -13.13 -19.99 -10.66
C MET A 1 -12.41 -19.10 -11.66
N ILE A 2 -12.38 -17.78 -11.45
CA ILE A 2 -11.66 -16.84 -12.31
C ILE A 2 -10.20 -16.84 -11.85
N ARG A 3 -9.29 -17.47 -12.61
CA ARG A 3 -7.85 -17.32 -12.37
C ARG A 3 -7.50 -15.85 -12.61
N PRO A 4 -6.79 -15.17 -11.69
CA PRO A 4 -6.32 -13.82 -11.96
C PRO A 4 -5.42 -13.87 -13.22
N LEU A 5 -5.78 -13.08 -14.23
CA LEU A 5 -5.10 -13.00 -15.54
C LEU A 5 -3.62 -12.59 -15.44
N PHE A 6 -3.19 -12.07 -14.28
CA PHE A 6 -1.81 -11.63 -14.05
C PHE A 6 -1.28 -12.20 -12.75
N SER A 7 -0.05 -12.71 -12.80
CA SER A 7 0.70 -13.05 -11.59
C SER A 7 0.99 -11.77 -10.78
N PRO A 8 1.14 -11.85 -9.44
CA PRO A 8 1.49 -10.71 -8.61
C PRO A 8 2.75 -9.97 -9.08
N GLU A 9 3.73 -10.72 -9.61
CA GLU A 9 4.96 -10.17 -10.18
C GLU A 9 4.70 -9.37 -11.47
N MET A 10 3.82 -9.84 -12.35
CA MET A 10 3.45 -9.09 -13.55
C MET A 10 2.68 -7.81 -13.21
N LEU A 11 1.82 -7.86 -12.19
CA LEU A 11 1.12 -6.68 -11.67
C LEU A 11 2.11 -5.64 -11.09
N MET A 12 3.15 -6.09 -10.41
CA MET A 12 4.19 -5.21 -9.86
C MET A 12 5.02 -4.57 -10.99
N LYS A 13 5.45 -5.36 -11.99
CA LYS A 13 6.17 -4.86 -13.17
C LYS A 13 5.32 -3.88 -13.98
N ALA A 14 4.05 -4.20 -14.23
CA ALA A 14 3.14 -3.32 -14.97
C ALA A 14 2.95 -1.96 -14.28
N ARG A 15 2.82 -1.94 -12.94
CA ARG A 15 2.75 -0.70 -12.17
C ARG A 15 4.03 0.13 -12.29
N THR A 16 5.19 -0.53 -12.24
CA THR A 16 6.49 0.11 -12.39
C THR A 16 6.65 0.72 -13.79
N TYR A 17 6.28 -0.01 -14.85
CA TYR A 17 6.32 0.53 -16.22
C TYR A 17 5.32 1.66 -16.43
N ALA A 18 4.10 1.55 -15.89
CA ALA A 18 3.11 2.62 -15.95
C ALA A 18 3.62 3.89 -15.24
N PHE A 19 4.32 3.73 -14.11
CA PHE A 19 4.95 4.84 -13.40
C PHE A 19 6.03 5.50 -14.27
N TYR A 20 7.00 4.74 -14.80
CA TYR A 20 8.05 5.30 -15.65
C TYR A 20 7.49 5.94 -16.93
N GLY A 21 6.46 5.33 -17.54
CA GLY A 21 5.76 5.90 -18.69
C GLY A 21 5.07 7.23 -18.34
N SER A 22 4.46 7.32 -17.17
CA SER A 22 3.83 8.57 -16.70
C SER A 22 4.87 9.67 -16.44
N VAL A 23 6.01 9.33 -15.84
CA VAL A 23 7.12 10.27 -15.62
C VAL A 23 7.70 10.75 -16.96
N LEU A 24 7.94 9.84 -17.90
CA LEU A 24 8.44 10.18 -19.24
C LEU A 24 7.44 11.08 -19.99
N GLY A 25 6.15 10.72 -19.96
CA GLY A 25 5.09 11.52 -20.58
C GLY A 25 5.02 12.94 -20.01
N LEU A 26 5.14 13.08 -18.68
CA LEU A 26 5.16 14.38 -18.02
C LEU A 26 6.40 15.20 -18.42
N VAL A 27 7.59 14.59 -18.49
CA VAL A 27 8.81 15.27 -18.93
C VAL A 27 8.71 15.74 -20.37
N LEU A 28 8.19 14.90 -21.27
CA LEU A 28 7.97 15.26 -22.68
C LEU A 28 6.95 16.39 -22.81
N PHE A 29 5.87 16.35 -22.03
CA PHE A 29 4.86 17.42 -21.99
C PHE A 29 5.45 18.75 -21.50
N CYS A 30 6.24 18.72 -20.41
CA CYS A 30 6.93 19.91 -19.90
C CYS A 30 7.90 20.49 -20.94
N ARG A 31 8.61 19.63 -21.68
CA ARG A 31 9.50 20.07 -22.76
C ARG A 31 8.73 20.70 -23.92
N TRP A 32 7.62 20.09 -24.33
CA TRP A 32 6.76 20.60 -25.41
C TRP A 32 6.17 21.97 -25.06
N THR A 33 5.71 22.15 -23.82
CA THR A 33 5.17 23.43 -23.35
C THR A 33 6.25 24.50 -23.15
N SER A 34 7.49 24.13 -22.82
CA SER A 34 8.60 25.07 -22.59
C SER A 34 9.38 25.46 -23.86
N GLN A 35 9.22 24.72 -24.96
CA GLN A 35 9.90 25.01 -26.24
C GLN A 35 9.77 26.44 -26.78
N PRO A 36 8.65 27.16 -26.65
CA PRO A 36 8.51 28.52 -27.21
C PRO A 36 9.03 29.60 -26.25
N VAL A 37 9.38 29.24 -25.01
CA VAL A 37 9.74 30.17 -23.93
C VAL A 37 11.26 30.22 -23.69
N SER A 38 12.05 29.47 -24.48
CA SER A 38 13.44 29.13 -24.17
C SER A 38 14.49 30.15 -24.60
N ASP A 39 14.40 31.40 -24.13
CA ASP A 39 15.54 32.34 -24.16
C ASP A 39 16.19 32.57 -22.78
N ASP A 40 15.57 32.17 -21.66
CA ASP A 40 16.22 32.30 -20.34
C ASP A 40 15.89 31.14 -19.40
N GLY A 41 16.96 30.60 -18.79
CA GLY A 41 17.10 29.88 -17.51
C GLY A 41 15.88 29.43 -16.69
N GLY A 42 14.80 28.97 -17.32
CA GLY A 42 13.61 28.51 -16.62
C GLY A 42 13.94 27.36 -15.66
N PRO A 43 13.39 27.35 -14.44
CA PRO A 43 13.71 26.32 -13.45
C PRO A 43 13.41 24.93 -14.03
N SER A 44 14.44 24.10 -14.08
CA SER A 44 14.34 22.78 -14.70
C SER A 44 13.46 21.89 -13.83
N PHE A 45 12.20 21.76 -14.25
CA PHE A 45 11.18 20.90 -13.65
C PHE A 45 11.69 19.46 -13.39
N GLY A 46 12.67 19.00 -14.17
CA GLY A 46 13.37 17.73 -13.95
C GLY A 46 14.00 17.56 -12.55
N TRP A 47 14.53 18.61 -11.93
CA TRP A 47 15.08 18.52 -10.57
C TRP A 47 13.99 18.28 -9.52
N ALA A 48 12.80 18.88 -9.70
CA ALA A 48 11.68 18.64 -8.80
C ALA A 48 11.19 17.19 -8.87
N ILE A 49 11.19 16.58 -10.06
CA ILE A 49 10.89 15.15 -10.24
C ILE A 49 11.96 14.27 -9.58
N LEU A 50 13.24 14.58 -9.78
CA LEU A 50 14.34 13.82 -9.17
C LEU A 50 14.32 13.89 -7.64
N ILE A 51 14.06 15.07 -7.07
CA ILE A 51 13.91 15.24 -5.62
C ILE A 51 12.70 14.45 -5.11
N MET A 52 11.58 14.42 -5.86
CA MET A 52 10.41 13.61 -5.50
C MET A 52 10.71 12.12 -5.46
N ILE A 53 11.37 11.61 -6.51
CA ILE A 53 11.75 10.20 -6.61
C ILE A 53 12.75 9.86 -5.49
N GLY A 54 13.76 10.71 -5.28
CA GLY A 54 14.76 10.55 -4.24
C GLY A 54 14.17 10.57 -2.82
N ALA A 55 13.30 11.54 -2.53
CA ALA A 55 12.62 11.64 -1.24
C ALA A 55 11.61 10.50 -1.03
N GLY A 56 10.95 10.03 -2.09
CA GLY A 56 10.06 8.86 -2.06
C GLY A 56 10.81 7.57 -1.82
N TRP A 57 11.96 7.40 -2.47
CA TRP A 57 12.88 6.30 -2.23
C TRP A 57 13.44 6.35 -0.81
N LEU A 58 13.82 7.52 -0.30
CA LEU A 58 14.31 7.70 1.06
C LEU A 58 13.23 7.34 2.09
N LEU A 59 11.99 7.82 1.89
CA LEU A 59 10.83 7.45 2.70
C LEU A 59 10.44 5.97 2.51
N SER A 60 10.90 5.30 1.45
CA SER A 60 10.71 3.86 1.22
C SER A 60 11.62 2.97 2.09
N GLN A 61 12.67 3.54 2.69
CA GLN A 61 13.65 2.79 3.45
C GLN A 61 13.10 2.26 4.78
N ASP A 62 13.36 0.98 5.05
CA ASP A 62 12.91 0.27 6.25
C ASP A 62 13.36 0.93 7.56
N TRP A 63 14.51 1.63 7.56
CA TRP A 63 15.02 2.32 8.75
C TRP A 63 14.20 3.57 9.08
N LEU A 64 13.76 4.31 8.05
CA LEU A 64 12.99 5.55 8.19
C LEU A 64 11.54 5.25 8.58
N GLU A 65 10.97 4.20 8.01
CA GLU A 65 9.66 3.69 8.47
C GLU A 65 9.71 3.22 9.92
N ARG A 66 10.77 2.52 10.34
CA ARG A 66 10.96 2.13 11.76
C ARG A 66 11.09 3.34 12.66
N LEU A 67 11.89 4.33 12.27
CA LEU A 67 12.10 5.55 13.05
C LEU A 67 10.79 6.36 13.18
N LEU A 68 10.04 6.53 12.09
CA LEU A 68 8.75 7.23 12.09
C LEU A 68 7.62 6.40 12.75
N GLY A 69 7.72 5.08 12.70
CA GLY A 69 6.81 4.13 13.36
C GLY A 69 6.95 4.13 14.88
N ARG A 70 8.17 4.31 15.41
CA ARG A 70 8.43 4.46 16.87
C ARG A 70 7.66 5.61 17.51
N PHE A 71 7.42 6.69 16.75
CA PHE A 71 6.63 7.84 17.23
C PHE A 71 5.11 7.61 17.18
N ASN A 72 4.67 6.46 16.68
CA ASN A 72 3.27 6.06 16.58
C ASN A 72 2.97 4.95 17.60
N ALA A 73 3.46 5.11 18.84
CA ALA A 73 3.31 4.13 19.91
C ALA A 73 1.81 3.78 20.10
N PRO A 74 1.47 2.48 20.18
CA PRO A 74 0.09 2.04 20.24
C PRO A 74 -0.55 2.53 21.53
N THR A 75 -1.56 3.39 21.39
CA THR A 75 -2.45 3.72 22.50
C THR A 75 -3.47 2.59 22.57
N ARG A 76 -3.23 1.59 23.43
CA ARG A 76 -4.14 0.45 23.73
C ARG A 76 -4.34 -0.59 22.62
N GLY A 77 -3.28 -1.02 21.94
CA GLY A 77 -3.40 -2.07 20.91
C GLY A 77 -4.12 -1.62 19.63
N GLU A 78 -4.24 -0.30 19.42
CA GLU A 78 -4.73 0.30 18.18
C GLU A 78 -3.56 0.82 17.34
N TRP A 79 -3.43 0.29 16.12
CA TRP A 79 -2.53 0.82 15.11
C TRP A 79 -3.32 1.63 14.09
N ARG A 80 -3.10 2.93 14.16
CA ARG A 80 -3.62 3.91 13.18
C ARG A 80 -2.63 4.07 12.04
N THR A 81 -3.11 4.61 10.92
CA THR A 81 -2.29 4.89 9.73
C THR A 81 -0.97 5.59 10.11
N ALA A 82 0.17 4.96 9.79
CA ALA A 82 1.50 5.37 10.20
C ALA A 82 1.86 6.77 9.71
N ARG A 83 2.63 7.53 10.51
CA ARG A 83 3.16 8.83 10.09
C ARG A 83 3.99 8.73 8.80
N ALA A 84 4.74 7.65 8.61
CA ALA A 84 5.48 7.39 7.37
C ALA A 84 4.55 7.27 6.16
N ALA A 85 3.42 6.56 6.28
CA ALA A 85 2.42 6.46 5.22
C ALA A 85 1.77 7.82 4.92
N ARG A 86 1.51 8.64 5.95
CA ARG A 86 1.00 10.01 5.79
C ARG A 86 2.04 10.93 5.13
N LEU A 87 3.31 10.83 5.51
CA LEU A 87 4.41 11.60 4.92
C LEU A 87 4.63 11.22 3.44
N ARG A 88 4.51 9.94 3.07
CA ARG A 88 4.53 9.53 1.65
C ARG A 88 3.39 10.14 0.84
N LEU A 89 2.21 10.28 1.44
CA LEU A 89 1.08 10.95 0.80
C LEU A 89 1.26 12.48 0.71
N LEU A 90 2.10 13.08 1.56
CA LEU A 90 2.47 14.51 1.53
C LEU A 90 3.67 14.81 0.63
N LEU A 91 4.47 13.81 0.30
CA LEU A 91 5.62 13.91 -0.58
C LEU A 91 5.36 14.65 -1.92
N PRO A 92 4.22 14.46 -2.61
CA PRO A 92 3.96 15.21 -3.84
C PRO A 92 3.68 16.71 -3.59
N PHE A 93 3.40 17.15 -2.37
CA PHE A 93 2.93 18.51 -2.08
C PHE A 93 3.98 19.60 -2.36
N PRO A 94 5.26 19.47 -1.93
CA PRO A 94 6.30 20.42 -2.33
C PRO A 94 6.52 20.46 -3.85
N CYS A 95 6.44 19.30 -4.52
CA CYS A 95 6.56 19.21 -5.97
C CYS A 95 5.39 19.87 -6.69
N MET A 96 4.17 19.77 -6.15
CA MET A 96 3.00 20.48 -6.66
C MET A 96 3.16 22.00 -6.54
N ILE A 97 3.74 22.51 -5.46
CA ILE A 97 4.01 23.95 -5.32
C ILE A 97 4.98 24.41 -6.41
N VAL A 98 6.08 23.70 -6.62
CA VAL A 98 7.05 24.01 -7.68
C VAL A 98 6.41 23.92 -9.07
N LEU A 99 5.59 22.89 -9.31
CA LEU A 99 4.82 22.74 -10.55
C LEU A 99 3.88 23.93 -10.78
N LEU A 100 3.15 24.37 -9.76
CA LEU A 100 2.19 25.47 -9.87
C LEU A 100 2.89 26.79 -10.18
N ILE A 101 4.03 27.06 -9.53
CA ILE A 101 4.86 28.25 -9.81
C ILE A 101 5.34 28.21 -11.27
N TRP A 102 5.91 27.08 -11.69
CA TRP A 102 6.40 26.89 -13.06
C TRP A 102 5.27 26.98 -14.11
N ALA A 103 4.11 26.38 -13.83
CA ALA A 103 2.94 26.43 -14.71
C ALA A 103 2.35 27.84 -14.80
N GLY A 104 2.37 28.61 -13.70
CA GLY A 104 1.97 30.01 -13.71
C GLY A 104 2.88 30.87 -14.60
N GLN A 105 4.20 30.73 -14.45
CA GLN A 105 5.19 31.44 -15.26
C GLN A 105 5.08 31.07 -16.74
N THR A 106 5.07 29.76 -17.05
CA THR A 106 4.99 29.26 -18.42
C THR A 106 3.63 29.60 -19.06
N GLY A 107 2.55 29.48 -18.31
CA GLY A 107 1.21 29.82 -18.76
C GLY A 107 1.05 31.29 -19.10
N TRP A 108 1.66 32.18 -18.32
CA TRP A 108 1.71 33.61 -18.63
C TRP A 108 2.42 33.88 -19.95
N SER A 109 3.60 33.30 -20.16
CA SER A 109 4.34 33.45 -21.42
C SER A 109 3.55 32.92 -22.62
N LEU A 110 2.95 31.73 -22.51
CA LEU A 110 2.13 31.14 -23.57
C LEU A 110 0.89 31.98 -23.89
N TRP A 111 0.26 32.56 -22.87
CA TRP A 111 -0.86 33.48 -23.05
C TRP A 111 -0.43 34.73 -23.82
N THR A 112 0.70 35.34 -23.45
CA THR A 112 1.23 36.53 -24.16
C THR A 112 1.63 36.24 -25.60
N MET A 113 2.06 35.01 -25.89
CA MET A 113 2.40 34.53 -27.24
C MET A 113 1.17 34.08 -28.04
N ALA A 114 -0.04 34.14 -27.46
CA ALA A 114 -1.29 33.64 -28.04
C ALA A 114 -1.25 32.15 -28.47
N ASP A 115 -0.40 31.33 -27.85
CA ASP A 115 -0.33 29.88 -28.09
C ASP A 115 -1.38 29.14 -27.23
N LEU A 116 -2.63 29.25 -27.68
CA LEU A 116 -3.80 28.67 -27.01
C LEU A 116 -3.72 27.14 -26.83
N PRO A 117 -3.27 26.33 -27.82
CA PRO A 117 -3.17 24.88 -27.65
C PRO A 117 -2.25 24.47 -26.49
N ARG A 118 -1.07 25.08 -26.36
CA ARG A 118 -0.12 24.78 -25.28
C ARG A 118 -0.64 25.27 -23.94
N PHE A 119 -1.26 26.46 -23.92
CA PHE A 119 -1.87 27.02 -22.71
C PHE A 119 -2.98 26.13 -22.16
N VAL A 120 -3.93 25.69 -23.01
CA VAL A 120 -5.03 24.80 -22.60
C VAL A 120 -4.49 23.46 -22.11
N GLY A 121 -3.50 22.89 -22.80
CA GLY A 121 -2.84 21.66 -22.36
C GLY A 121 -2.22 21.80 -20.97
N LEU A 122 -1.50 22.91 -20.72
CA LEU A 122 -0.87 23.18 -19.43
C LEU A 122 -1.89 23.28 -18.30
N VAL A 123 -2.98 24.03 -18.52
CA VAL A 123 -4.07 24.17 -17.55
C VAL A 123 -4.70 22.80 -17.25
N ALA A 124 -4.98 21.99 -18.28
CA ALA A 124 -5.61 20.68 -18.09
C ALA A 124 -4.73 19.72 -17.26
N VAL A 125 -3.43 19.64 -17.56
CA VAL A 125 -2.48 18.81 -16.81
C VAL A 125 -2.31 19.30 -15.38
N THR A 126 -2.19 20.61 -15.17
CA THR A 126 -2.07 21.20 -13.83
C THR A 126 -3.33 20.96 -12.99
N LEU A 127 -4.53 21.07 -13.57
CA LEU A 127 -5.78 20.75 -12.88
C LEU A 127 -5.86 19.27 -12.51
N LEU A 128 -5.50 18.36 -13.42
CA LEU A 128 -5.48 16.92 -13.16
C LEU A 128 -4.55 16.56 -11.99
N LEU A 129 -3.32 17.06 -12.02
CA LEU A 129 -2.32 16.82 -10.97
C LEU A 129 -2.75 17.43 -9.64
N SER A 130 -3.37 18.62 -9.66
CA SER A 130 -3.91 19.28 -8.47
C SER A 130 -5.07 18.50 -7.86
N ALA A 131 -5.99 17.97 -8.69
CA ALA A 131 -7.09 17.14 -8.22
C ALA A 131 -6.59 15.84 -7.57
N LEU A 132 -5.56 15.21 -8.14
CA LEU A 132 -4.90 14.04 -7.54
C LEU A 132 -4.24 14.38 -6.19
N ALA A 133 -3.56 15.53 -6.10
CA ALA A 133 -2.96 15.99 -4.85
C ALA A 133 -4.03 16.25 -3.77
N ILE A 134 -5.11 16.96 -4.09
CA ILE A 134 -6.25 17.21 -3.18
C ILE A 134 -6.86 15.88 -2.72
N ARG A 135 -7.09 14.94 -3.64
CA ARG A 135 -7.59 13.60 -3.30
C ARG A 135 -6.68 12.90 -2.29
N ASN A 136 -5.36 12.97 -2.49
CA ASN A 136 -4.38 12.38 -1.57
C ASN A 136 -4.41 13.06 -0.20
N THR A 137 -4.50 14.40 -0.16
CA THR A 137 -4.66 15.16 1.09
C THR A 137 -5.93 14.76 1.82
N LEU A 138 -7.08 14.69 1.14
CA LEU A 138 -8.34 14.27 1.76
C LEU A 138 -8.27 12.83 2.32
N GLN A 139 -7.46 11.95 1.72
CA GLN A 139 -7.20 10.63 2.28
C GLN A 139 -6.37 10.68 3.57
N ILE A 140 -5.38 11.58 3.66
CA ILE A 140 -4.56 11.77 4.87
C ILE A 140 -5.39 12.22 6.06
N TRP A 141 -6.34 13.14 5.85
CA TRP A 141 -7.18 13.70 6.91
C TRP A 141 -8.12 12.66 7.54
N ARG A 142 -8.40 11.56 6.86
CA ARG A 142 -9.15 10.42 7.41
C ARG A 142 -8.18 9.52 8.16
N ALA A 143 -7.77 9.91 9.37
CA ALA A 143 -7.07 9.01 10.28
C ALA A 143 -7.97 7.81 10.57
N ARG A 144 -7.59 6.64 10.03
CA ARG A 144 -8.34 5.39 10.22
C ARG A 144 -7.57 4.44 11.10
N VAL A 145 -8.31 3.67 11.88
CA VAL A 145 -7.78 2.50 12.57
C VAL A 145 -7.57 1.44 11.50
N GLU A 146 -6.32 1.08 11.26
CA GLU A 146 -5.94 0.11 10.22
C GLU A 146 -5.90 -1.31 10.79
N LEU A 147 -5.42 -1.45 12.02
CA LEU A 147 -5.42 -2.69 12.80
C LEU A 147 -5.73 -2.37 14.26
N ARG A 148 -6.59 -3.15 14.90
CA ARG A 148 -6.81 -3.12 16.35
C ARG A 148 -6.80 -4.55 16.88
N VAL A 149 -5.99 -4.79 17.89
CA VAL A 149 -5.96 -6.04 18.65
C VAL A 149 -6.41 -5.72 20.06
N SER A 150 -7.46 -6.39 20.50
CA SER A 150 -8.09 -6.15 21.80
C SER A 150 -8.63 -7.45 22.38
N GLU A 151 -9.06 -7.43 23.64
CA GLU A 151 -9.72 -8.59 24.27
C GLU A 151 -10.96 -9.05 23.50
N ALA A 152 -11.66 -8.14 22.82
CA ALA A 152 -12.81 -8.47 21.97
C ALA A 152 -12.43 -9.15 20.65
N GLY A 153 -11.14 -9.23 20.31
CA GLY A 153 -10.64 -9.83 19.08
C GLY A 153 -9.83 -8.87 18.19
N VAL A 154 -9.73 -9.23 16.92
CA VAL A 154 -8.88 -8.56 15.92
C VAL A 154 -9.72 -7.85 14.86
N PHE A 155 -9.52 -6.55 14.73
CA PHE A 155 -10.08 -5.73 13.65
C PHE A 155 -8.98 -5.35 12.67
N ALA A 156 -9.25 -5.49 11.38
CA ALA A 156 -8.47 -4.83 10.35
C ALA A 156 -9.40 -4.10 9.37
N GLN A 157 -8.96 -2.93 8.91
CA GLN A 157 -9.72 -2.11 7.95
C GLN A 157 -10.04 -2.88 6.66
N ALA A 158 -9.14 -3.76 6.22
CA ALA A 158 -9.34 -4.62 5.05
C ALA A 158 -10.57 -5.52 5.18
N TRP A 159 -10.89 -5.96 6.40
CA TRP A 159 -12.00 -6.88 6.67
C TRP A 159 -13.30 -6.16 6.99
N ARG A 160 -13.20 -4.88 7.39
CA ARG A 160 -14.31 -4.00 7.80
C ARG A 160 -15.14 -4.49 8.98
N ARG A 161 -14.62 -5.47 9.74
CA ARG A 161 -15.23 -5.99 10.96
C ARG A 161 -14.17 -6.48 11.94
N THR A 162 -14.57 -6.61 13.20
CA THR A 162 -13.81 -7.28 14.24
C THR A 162 -14.16 -8.76 14.21
N TYR A 163 -13.15 -9.61 14.24
CA TYR A 163 -13.28 -11.05 14.45
C TYR A 163 -12.95 -11.35 15.89
N SER A 164 -13.83 -12.07 16.58
CA SER A 164 -13.57 -12.49 17.95
C SER A 164 -12.55 -13.64 17.99
N TRP A 165 -11.96 -13.89 19.16
CA TRP A 165 -10.88 -14.88 19.29
C TRP A 165 -11.36 -16.31 19.05
N ASP A 166 -12.62 -16.62 19.32
CA ASP A 166 -13.28 -17.90 19.04
C ASP A 166 -13.55 -18.13 17.53
N GLU A 167 -13.62 -17.06 16.74
CA GLU A 167 -13.74 -17.15 15.28
C GLU A 167 -12.38 -17.43 14.62
N ILE A 168 -11.26 -17.21 15.33
CA ILE A 168 -9.90 -17.33 14.79
C ILE A 168 -9.32 -18.69 15.19
N ALA A 169 -9.02 -19.53 14.20
CA ALA A 169 -8.40 -20.84 14.41
C ALA A 169 -6.89 -20.70 14.73
N PHE A 170 -6.14 -19.97 13.89
CA PHE A 170 -4.71 -19.76 14.07
C PHE A 170 -4.19 -18.56 13.28
N ALA A 171 -3.01 -18.07 13.67
CA ALA A 171 -2.25 -17.08 12.92
C ALA A 171 -1.20 -17.77 12.04
N VAL A 172 -1.02 -17.27 10.81
CA VAL A 172 -0.02 -17.82 9.89
C VAL A 172 1.34 -17.17 10.19
N GLN A 173 2.39 -17.99 10.26
CA GLN A 173 3.75 -17.53 10.39
C GLN A 173 4.13 -16.63 9.21
N PRO A 174 4.79 -15.49 9.47
CA PRO A 174 5.18 -14.60 8.40
C PRO A 174 6.26 -15.22 7.51
N GLY A 175 5.91 -15.46 6.24
CA GLY A 175 6.82 -15.99 5.23
C GLY A 175 6.92 -15.14 3.96
N GLY A 176 6.28 -13.97 3.92
CA GLY A 176 6.15 -13.15 2.70
C GLY A 176 6.04 -11.64 2.96
N PRO A 177 5.50 -10.86 2.01
CA PRO A 177 5.40 -9.40 2.11
C PRO A 177 4.63 -8.97 3.36
N ARG A 178 4.80 -7.71 3.79
CA ARG A 178 4.24 -7.14 5.05
C ARG A 178 2.71 -7.25 5.16
N GLU A 179 2.26 -8.43 5.56
CA GLU A 179 0.88 -8.84 5.67
C GLU A 179 0.69 -9.62 6.97
N LEU A 180 -0.46 -9.42 7.61
CA LEU A 180 -0.96 -10.29 8.66
C LEU A 180 -1.97 -11.25 8.05
N ARG A 181 -1.83 -12.53 8.36
CA ARG A 181 -2.71 -13.59 7.87
C ARG A 181 -3.29 -14.35 9.05
N LEU A 182 -4.61 -14.41 9.12
CA LEU A 182 -5.37 -15.15 10.12
C LEU A 182 -6.24 -16.18 9.42
N VAL A 183 -6.38 -17.36 10.01
CA VAL A 183 -7.30 -18.39 9.55
C VAL A 183 -8.48 -18.45 10.50
N LEU A 184 -9.68 -18.41 9.93
CA LEU A 184 -10.94 -18.54 10.66
C LEU A 184 -11.29 -19.99 10.89
N THR A 185 -12.08 -20.25 11.93
CA THR A 185 -12.76 -21.53 12.11
C THR A 185 -13.75 -21.77 10.97
N ASP A 186 -14.01 -23.04 10.64
CA ASP A 186 -14.93 -23.39 9.55
C ASP A 186 -16.33 -22.80 9.75
N ALA A 187 -16.82 -22.83 10.99
CA ALA A 187 -18.10 -22.23 11.36
C ALA A 187 -18.13 -20.72 11.10
N ALA A 188 -17.07 -20.00 11.48
CA ALA A 188 -16.96 -18.56 11.26
C ALA A 188 -16.80 -18.20 9.77
N ALA A 189 -16.03 -18.99 9.02
CA ALA A 189 -15.85 -18.80 7.57
C ALA A 189 -17.17 -19.00 6.82
N GLN A 190 -17.93 -20.03 7.19
CA GLN A 190 -19.22 -20.36 6.58
C GLN A 190 -20.30 -19.30 6.93
N ALA A 191 -20.37 -18.88 8.20
CA ALA A 191 -21.26 -17.80 8.62
C ALA A 191 -20.94 -16.46 7.93
N ALA A 192 -19.67 -16.22 7.62
CA ALA A 192 -19.22 -15.01 6.93
C ALA A 192 -19.45 -15.02 5.41
N GLY A 193 -19.67 -16.20 4.82
CA GLY A 193 -19.62 -16.39 3.37
C GLY A 193 -18.28 -15.95 2.75
N ARG A 194 -17.17 -16.08 3.47
CA ARG A 194 -15.82 -15.62 3.06
C ARG A 194 -14.81 -16.75 3.07
N SER A 195 -13.65 -16.51 2.46
CA SER A 195 -12.50 -17.40 2.59
C SER A 195 -12.10 -17.53 4.05
N ALA A 196 -11.75 -18.75 4.49
CA ALA A 196 -11.22 -18.99 5.83
C ALA A 196 -9.93 -18.20 6.09
N LEU A 197 -9.14 -17.91 5.05
CA LEU A 197 -7.97 -17.05 5.15
C LEU A 197 -8.34 -15.56 5.05
N LEU A 198 -7.96 -14.81 6.07
CA LEU A 198 -8.02 -13.36 6.13
C LEU A 198 -6.63 -12.77 5.98
N THR A 199 -6.47 -11.88 5.00
CA THR A 199 -5.22 -11.15 4.78
C THR A 199 -5.43 -9.65 5.06
N ALA A 200 -4.53 -9.04 5.83
CA ALA A 200 -4.51 -7.61 6.09
C ALA A 200 -3.12 -7.04 5.76
N PRO A 201 -3.02 -6.00 4.90
CA PRO A 201 -1.74 -5.34 4.65
C PRO A 201 -1.29 -4.57 5.89
N LEU A 202 -0.03 -4.76 6.31
CA LEU A 202 0.57 -4.08 7.46
C LEU A 202 1.38 -2.84 7.06
N ALA A 203 1.63 -2.62 5.77
CA ALA A 203 2.29 -1.41 5.30
C ALA A 203 1.62 -0.10 5.79
N PRO A 204 0.28 0.02 5.85
CA PRO A 204 -0.39 1.22 6.35
C PRO A 204 -0.20 1.44 7.86
N THR A 205 -0.05 0.38 8.66
CA THR A 205 0.16 0.45 10.11
C THR A 205 1.61 0.74 10.47
N GLY A 206 2.55 0.53 9.54
CA GLY A 206 3.99 0.62 9.78
C GLY A 206 4.52 -0.55 10.61
N LEU A 207 3.69 -1.57 10.87
CA LEU A 207 4.08 -2.77 11.60
C LEU A 207 4.82 -3.75 10.70
N PHE A 208 5.81 -4.41 11.28
CA PHE A 208 6.35 -5.63 10.70
C PHE A 208 5.49 -6.84 11.09
N PRO A 209 5.46 -7.91 10.27
CA PRO A 209 4.66 -9.09 10.56
C PRO A 209 4.97 -9.72 11.93
N ASN A 210 6.24 -9.77 12.33
CA ASN A 210 6.66 -10.27 13.64
C ASN A 210 6.15 -9.41 14.80
N GLU A 211 6.09 -8.08 14.62
CA GLU A 211 5.58 -7.15 15.63
C GLU A 211 4.06 -7.28 15.77
N ALA A 212 3.36 -7.43 14.64
CA ALA A 212 1.92 -7.72 14.64
C ALA A 212 1.62 -9.05 15.34
N LEU A 213 2.45 -10.07 15.12
CA LEU A 213 2.32 -11.38 15.76
C LEU A 213 2.60 -11.32 17.27
N ALA A 214 3.63 -10.57 17.67
CA ALA A 214 3.93 -10.32 19.08
C ALA A 214 2.79 -9.58 19.78
N ALA A 215 2.17 -8.61 19.09
CA ALA A 215 0.97 -7.92 19.58
C ALA A 215 -0.23 -8.85 19.76
N LEU A 216 -0.46 -9.81 18.84
CA LEU A 216 -1.49 -10.83 18.99
C LEU A 216 -1.23 -11.70 20.23
N ARG A 217 0.01 -12.20 20.39
CA ARG A 217 0.41 -13.02 21.54
C ARG A 217 0.34 -12.29 22.88
N ALA A 218 0.57 -10.97 22.88
CA ALA A 218 0.46 -10.17 24.10
C ALA A 218 -0.98 -10.13 24.65
N VAL A 219 -1.98 -10.25 23.77
CA VAL A 219 -3.41 -10.24 24.14
C VAL A 219 -3.96 -11.65 24.27
N GLN A 220 -3.59 -12.57 23.38
CA GLN A 220 -3.98 -13.97 23.40
C GLN A 220 -2.73 -14.86 23.36
N PRO A 221 -2.16 -15.24 24.52
CA PRO A 221 -0.92 -16.02 24.60
C PRO A 221 -1.03 -17.41 23.95
N ASP A 222 -2.22 -18.02 24.04
CA ASP A 222 -2.50 -19.37 23.57
C ASP A 222 -2.84 -19.45 22.08
N LEU A 223 -2.76 -18.33 21.34
CA LEU A 223 -3.08 -18.31 19.91
C LEU A 223 -2.12 -19.22 19.13
N PRO A 224 -2.62 -20.27 18.43
CA PRO A 224 -1.77 -21.15 17.65
C PRO A 224 -1.13 -20.39 16.48
N ILE A 225 0.14 -20.70 16.20
CA ILE A 225 0.89 -20.10 15.08
C ILE A 225 1.45 -21.22 14.21
N GLU A 226 1.03 -21.25 12.96
CA GLU A 226 1.38 -22.33 12.03
C GLU A 226 2.17 -21.80 10.82
N PRO A 227 3.19 -22.55 10.33
CA PRO A 227 3.90 -22.18 9.12
C PRO A 227 2.95 -22.16 7.91
N TRP A 228 3.16 -21.24 6.98
CA TRP A 228 2.44 -21.27 5.71
C TRP A 228 2.86 -22.51 4.92
N THR A 229 2.02 -23.54 4.90
CA THR A 229 2.22 -24.70 4.03
C THR A 229 1.86 -24.30 2.60
N SER A 230 2.87 -24.05 1.77
CA SER A 230 2.68 -23.81 0.32
C SER A 230 2.16 -25.04 -0.43
N ASN A 231 2.00 -26.17 0.26
CA ASN A 231 1.53 -27.42 -0.31
C ASN A 231 0.14 -27.73 0.25
N GLY A 232 -0.88 -27.26 -0.48
CA GLY A 232 -2.25 -27.77 -0.38
C GLY A 232 -2.76 -27.96 1.04
N VAL A 233 -3.29 -26.89 1.65
CA VAL A 233 -4.33 -27.07 2.65
C VAL A 233 -5.44 -27.88 1.97
N VAL A 234 -5.47 -29.19 2.27
CA VAL A 234 -6.67 -29.99 2.14
C VAL A 234 -7.64 -29.36 3.11
N LEU A 235 -8.47 -28.46 2.60
CA LEU A 235 -9.75 -28.18 3.25
C LEU A 235 -10.36 -29.56 3.51
N PRO A 236 -10.84 -29.88 4.73
CA PRO A 236 -11.67 -31.06 4.93
C PRO A 236 -12.99 -30.83 4.18
N ILE A 237 -12.97 -30.99 2.86
CA ILE A 237 -14.15 -31.12 2.04
C ILE A 237 -14.65 -32.53 2.37
N ARG A 238 -15.50 -32.63 3.40
CA ARG A 238 -16.32 -33.83 3.60
C ARG A 238 -17.16 -34.01 2.34
N GLY A 239 -16.83 -35.02 1.54
CA GLY A 239 -17.57 -35.39 0.34
C GLY A 239 -16.75 -35.98 -0.81
N ALA A 240 -15.41 -35.93 -0.76
CA ALA A 240 -14.57 -36.67 -1.70
C ALA A 240 -13.93 -37.86 -0.97
N THR A 241 -14.48 -39.04 -1.24
CA THR A 241 -14.04 -40.36 -0.79
C THR A 241 -12.61 -40.70 -1.22
N ASP A 242 -11.95 -41.43 -0.31
CA ASP A 242 -10.82 -42.37 -0.48
C ASP A 242 -9.44 -41.85 -0.93
N LEU A 243 -8.52 -41.71 0.04
CA LEU A 243 -7.12 -42.15 -0.06
C LEU A 243 -6.48 -42.23 1.34
N PRO A 244 -5.54 -43.18 1.58
CA PRO A 244 -5.26 -43.74 2.90
C PRO A 244 -4.19 -42.99 3.71
N ASP A 245 -4.30 -43.19 5.02
CA ASP A 245 -3.35 -42.92 6.10
C ASP A 245 -1.88 -42.81 5.67
N VAL A 246 -1.29 -41.62 5.84
CA VAL A 246 0.16 -41.44 5.79
C VAL A 246 0.73 -41.40 7.22
N SER A 247 0.37 -42.40 8.01
CA SER A 247 1.19 -42.81 9.16
C SER A 247 2.39 -43.61 8.65
N LYS A 248 3.35 -42.94 7.98
CA LYS A 248 4.70 -43.46 7.67
C LYS A 248 5.52 -42.39 6.94
N VAL A 249 6.20 -41.54 7.71
CA VAL A 249 7.50 -41.03 7.27
C VAL A 249 8.49 -41.44 8.34
N GLY A 250 9.10 -42.60 8.08
CA GLY A 250 10.19 -43.12 8.86
C GLY A 250 11.40 -42.20 8.76
N THR A 251 12.06 -42.07 9.90
CA THR A 251 13.49 -41.88 10.06
C THR A 251 14.32 -42.51 8.94
N TYR A 252 15.08 -41.68 8.25
CA TYR A 252 16.46 -41.92 7.80
C TYR A 252 17.14 -40.55 8.00
N GLY A 253 18.20 -40.42 8.80
CA GLY A 253 19.47 -41.12 8.64
C GLY A 253 20.47 -40.04 8.24
#